data_AF-A0A2V5MNM0-F1
#
_entry.id   AF-A0A2V5MNM0-F1
#
_cell.length_a   1.000
_cell.length_b   1.000
_cell.length_c   1.000
_cell.angle_alpha   90.00
_cell.angle_beta   90.00
_cell.angle_gamma   90.00
#
_symmetry.space_group_name_H-M   'P 1'
#
loop_
_entity.id
_entity.type
_entity.pdbx_description
1 polymer ?
#
loop_
_entity_poly.entity_id
_entity_poly.type
_entity_poly.pdbx_seq_one_letter_code
_entity_poly.pdbx_strand_id
1 'polypeptide(L)'
;IYVQDTLNDLIRKGVAANTSTPPVIVSSGTNFGFKTNQFGFDLTGQSGKAAVVEVSTNLLNWLPVRTNTFDTSPFHFIDPKSSALSTRFYRAYLQ
;
A
#
# COMPACT_ATOMS: atom_id res chain seq x y z
N ILE A 1 -4.92 14.17 21.63
CA ILE A 1 -6.38 14.42 21.67
C ILE A 1 -6.78 14.45 23.13
N TYR A 2 -7.41 15.52 23.62
CA TYR A 2 -7.94 15.55 24.98
C TYR A 2 -9.40 15.11 24.92
N VAL A 3 -9.75 14.03 25.61
CA VAL A 3 -11.13 13.56 25.73
C VAL A 3 -11.56 13.80 27.17
N GLN A 4 -12.64 14.54 27.34
CA GLN A 4 -13.27 14.71 28.64
C GLN A 4 -14.19 13.51 28.87
N ASP A 5 -13.89 12.72 29.90
CA ASP A 5 -14.80 11.70 30.41
C ASP A 5 -15.84 12.42 31.29
N THR A 6 -17.09 12.48 30.84
CA THR A 6 -18.19 13.21 31.47
C THR A 6 -18.59 12.67 32.84
N LEU A 7 -18.08 11.51 33.26
CA LEU A 7 -18.41 10.91 34.54
C LEU A 7 -17.31 11.07 35.61
N ASN A 8 -16.13 11.56 35.24
CA ASN A 8 -14.97 11.53 36.14
C ASN A 8 -14.18 12.84 36.25
N ASP A 9 -14.57 13.93 35.58
CA ASP A 9 -13.86 15.23 35.58
C ASP A 9 -12.35 15.14 35.28
N LEU A 10 -11.91 14.02 34.70
CA LEU A 10 -10.51 13.74 34.38
C LEU A 10 -10.28 13.97 32.89
N ILE A 11 -9.41 14.93 32.57
CA ILE A 11 -8.89 15.09 31.21
C ILE A 11 -7.77 14.07 31.00
N ARG A 12 -8.04 13.02 30.21
CA ARG A 12 -6.98 12.09 29.79
C ARG A 12 -6.34 12.62 28.50
N LYS A 13 -5.02 12.78 28.51
CA LYS A 13 -4.25 13.05 27.28
C LYS A 13 -4.18 11.77 26.46
N GLY A 14 -5.08 11.63 25.48
CA GLY A 14 -5.02 10.55 24.51
C GLY A 14 -3.88 10.78 23.52
N VAL A 15 -3.09 9.73 23.27
CA VAL A 15 -2.16 9.68 22.13
C VAL A 15 -3.01 9.48 20.87
N ALA A 16 -2.79 10.30 19.83
CA ALA A 16 -3.40 9.99 18.53
C ALA A 16 -2.90 8.60 18.13
N ALA A 17 -3.80 7.67 17.83
CA ALA A 17 -3.39 6.34 17.40
C ALA A 17 -2.56 6.49 16.12
N ASN A 18 -1.24 6.35 16.22
CA ASN A 18 -0.32 6.31 15.09
C ASN A 18 -0.47 4.96 14.37
N THR A 19 -1.70 4.53 14.10
CA THR A 19 -1.99 3.29 13.41
C THR A 19 -1.69 3.52 11.95
N SER A 20 -0.43 3.32 11.57
CA SER A 20 -0.06 3.32 10.17
C SER A 20 -0.77 2.17 9.49
N THR A 21 -1.71 2.48 8.61
CA THR A 21 -2.41 1.43 7.87
C THR A 21 -1.42 0.81 6.88
N PRO A 22 -1.30 -0.53 6.86
CA PRO A 22 -0.47 -1.18 5.86
C PRO A 22 -0.97 -0.84 4.45
N PRO A 23 -0.07 -0.74 3.46
CA PRO A 23 -0.49 -0.60 2.08
C PRO A 23 -1.28 -1.83 1.62
N VAL A 24 -2.33 -1.60 0.82
CA VAL A 24 -3.21 -2.65 0.32
C VAL A 24 -3.16 -2.66 -1.20
N ILE A 25 -2.85 -3.83 -1.77
CA ILE A 25 -3.00 -4.09 -3.20
C ILE A 25 -4.47 -4.37 -3.47
N VAL A 26 -5.10 -3.57 -4.32
CA VAL A 26 -6.50 -3.71 -4.69
C VAL A 26 -6.62 -4.74 -5.80
N SER A 27 -7.20 -5.90 -5.47
CA SER A 27 -7.39 -7.03 -6.40
C SER A 27 -8.73 -7.01 -7.14
N SER A 28 -9.34 -5.83 -7.24
CA SER A 28 -10.65 -5.63 -7.87
C SER A 28 -10.62 -4.39 -8.76
N GLY A 29 -11.64 -4.24 -9.59
CA GLY A 29 -11.73 -3.13 -10.55
C GLY A 29 -10.96 -3.39 -11.83
N THR A 30 -10.95 -2.39 -12.73
CA THR A 30 -10.42 -2.56 -14.07
C THR A 30 -8.90 -2.55 -14.10
N ASN A 31 -8.25 -1.92 -13.14
CA ASN A 31 -6.79 -1.74 -13.08
C ASN A 31 -6.03 -2.99 -12.63
N PHE A 32 -6.70 -3.94 -11.98
CA PHE A 32 -6.10 -5.20 -11.56
C PHE A 32 -6.04 -6.20 -12.72
N GLY A 33 -4.85 -6.63 -13.10
CA GLY A 33 -4.64 -7.61 -14.16
C GLY A 33 -3.76 -7.10 -15.30
N PHE A 34 -3.75 -7.84 -16.40
CA PHE A 34 -2.99 -7.46 -17.60
C PHE A 34 -3.76 -6.44 -18.45
N LYS A 35 -3.10 -5.32 -18.75
CA LYS A 35 -3.52 -4.33 -19.75
C LYS A 35 -2.35 -4.05 -20.69
N THR A 36 -2.58 -4.11 -21.99
CA THR A 36 -1.55 -3.79 -23.00
C THR A 36 -0.21 -4.52 -22.74
N ASN A 37 -0.29 -5.82 -22.46
CA ASN A 37 0.85 -6.69 -22.11
C ASN A 37 1.63 -6.30 -20.84
N GLN A 38 1.02 -5.57 -19.91
CA GLN A 38 1.63 -5.19 -18.64
C GLN A 38 0.64 -5.47 -17.51
N PHE A 39 1.11 -6.09 -16.44
CA PHE A 39 0.32 -6.34 -15.26
C PHE A 39 0.31 -5.08 -14.39
N GLY A 40 -0.86 -4.69 -13.93
CA GLY A 40 -1.04 -3.55 -13.05
C GLY A 40 -2.05 -3.82 -11.95
N PHE A 41 -2.07 -2.92 -10.98
CA PHE A 41 -3.04 -2.87 -9.88
C PHE A 41 -3.03 -1.50 -9.22
N ASP A 42 -4.09 -1.20 -8.48
CA ASP A 42 -4.12 -0.02 -7.63
C ASP A 42 -3.57 -0.36 -6.25
N LEU A 43 -2.82 0.56 -5.68
CA LEU A 43 -2.21 0.47 -4.36
C LEU A 43 -2.77 1.60 -3.49
N THR A 44 -3.38 1.25 -2.37
CA THR A 44 -3.91 2.22 -1.39
C THR A 44 -3.12 2.16 -0.10
N GLY A 45 -3.14 3.26 0.65
CA GLY A 45 -2.46 3.36 1.94
C GLY A 45 -2.77 4.67 2.62
N GLN A 46 -2.15 4.90 3.78
CA GLN A 46 -2.36 6.14 4.52
C GLN A 46 -1.75 7.34 3.78
N SER A 47 -2.56 8.38 3.58
CA SER A 47 -2.09 9.63 2.96
C SER A 47 -0.89 10.23 3.69
N GLY A 48 0.12 10.68 2.94
CA GLY A 48 1.38 11.19 3.45
C GLY A 48 2.39 10.12 3.87
N LYS A 49 2.05 8.82 3.74
CA LYS A 49 3.00 7.72 3.93
C LYS A 49 3.52 7.20 2.60
N ALA A 50 4.72 6.63 2.63
CA ALA A 50 5.30 5.95 1.49
C ALA A 50 5.21 4.43 1.65
N ALA A 51 5.01 3.73 0.54
CA ALA A 51 5.13 2.28 0.47
C ALA A 51 6.03 1.88 -0.70
N VAL A 52 6.75 0.79 -0.50
CA VAL A 52 7.60 0.17 -1.51
C VAL A 52 6.89 -1.05 -2.06
N VAL A 53 6.76 -1.11 -3.38
CA VAL A 53 6.33 -2.31 -4.10
C VAL A 53 7.56 -3.14 -4.43
N GLU A 54 7.47 -4.43 -4.12
CA GLU A 54 8.50 -5.42 -4.45
C GLU A 54 7.92 -6.51 -5.34
N VAL A 55 8.81 -7.06 -6.17
CA VAL A 55 8.50 -8.18 -7.06
C VAL A 55 9.38 -9.38 -6.76
N SER A 56 8.87 -10.57 -7.05
CA SER A 56 9.63 -11.81 -6.98
C SER A 56 9.24 -12.75 -8.13
N THR A 57 10.14 -13.63 -8.53
CA THR A 57 9.84 -14.76 -9.43
C THR A 57 9.76 -16.10 -8.70
N ASN A 58 10.15 -16.15 -7.42
CA ASN A 58 10.29 -17.39 -6.65
C ASN A 58 9.79 -17.31 -5.20
N LEU A 59 9.16 -16.20 -4.80
CA LEU A 59 8.68 -15.90 -3.43
C LEU A 59 9.78 -15.80 -2.35
N LEU A 60 11.04 -16.06 -2.68
CA LEU A 60 12.17 -16.01 -1.76
C LEU A 60 12.93 -14.69 -1.90
N ASN A 61 13.29 -14.34 -3.14
CA ASN A 61 14.06 -13.14 -3.47
C ASN A 61 13.10 -12.05 -3.90
N TRP A 62 13.06 -10.96 -3.13
CA TRP A 62 12.21 -9.81 -3.39
C TRP A 62 13.07 -8.61 -3.78
N LEU A 63 12.70 -7.96 -4.88
CA LEU A 63 13.39 -6.78 -5.39
C LEU A 63 12.46 -5.57 -5.32
N PRO A 64 12.87 -4.45 -4.69
CA PRO A 64 12.11 -3.21 -4.74
C PRO A 64 12.11 -2.64 -6.16
N VAL A 65 10.92 -2.30 -6.66
CA VAL A 65 10.73 -1.77 -8.02
C VAL A 65 10.15 -0.37 -8.04
N ARG A 66 9.48 0.05 -6.96
CA ARG A 66 8.88 1.39 -6.88
C ARG A 66 8.61 1.81 -5.45
N THR A 67 8.93 3.06 -5.14
CA THR A 67 8.48 3.75 -3.92
C THR A 67 7.37 4.72 -4.29
N ASN A 68 6.24 4.65 -3.61
CA ASN A 68 5.04 5.43 -3.90
C ASN A 68 4.62 6.16 -2.63
N THR A 69 4.38 7.46 -2.73
CA THR A 69 3.78 8.24 -1.63
C THR A 69 2.28 8.32 -1.87
N PHE A 70 1.49 7.93 -0.88
CA PHE A 70 0.04 7.99 -0.99
C PHE A 70 -0.46 9.41 -0.78
N ASP A 71 -1.35 9.85 -1.67
CA ASP A 71 -2.11 11.09 -1.53
C ASP A 71 -3.56 10.75 -1.14
N THR A 72 -4.56 11.45 -1.69
CA THR A 72 -5.98 11.14 -1.49
C THR A 72 -6.50 10.03 -2.41
N SER A 73 -5.73 9.64 -3.43
CA SER A 73 -6.14 8.70 -4.46
C SER A 73 -5.28 7.42 -4.45
N PRO A 74 -5.84 6.27 -4.88
CA PRO A 74 -5.05 5.07 -5.09
C PRO A 74 -3.92 5.32 -6.09
N PHE A 75 -2.74 4.79 -5.79
CA PHE A 75 -1.62 4.82 -6.71
C PHE A 75 -1.75 3.70 -7.74
N HIS A 76 -1.73 4.05 -9.03
CA HIS A 76 -1.76 3.05 -10.10
C HIS A 76 -0.36 2.52 -10.42
N PHE A 77 -0.11 1.25 -10.07
CA PHE A 77 1.14 0.56 -10.37
C PHE A 77 1.04 -0.26 -11.65
N ILE A 78 2.10 -0.24 -12.45
CA ILE A 78 2.25 -1.04 -13.67
C ILE A 78 3.66 -1.64 -13.69
N ASP A 79 3.79 -2.95 -13.91
CA ASP A 79 5.07 -3.63 -14.14
C ASP A 79 5.32 -3.81 -15.65
N PRO A 80 6.21 -3.00 -16.27
CA PRO A 80 6.50 -3.11 -17.69
C PRO A 80 7.24 -4.40 -18.07
N LYS A 81 7.82 -5.12 -17.09
CA LYS A 81 8.57 -6.36 -17.31
C LYS A 81 7.71 -7.61 -17.11
N SER A 82 6.45 -7.46 -16.70
CA SER A 82 5.60 -8.61 -16.34
C SER A 82 5.32 -9.56 -17.51
N SER A 83 5.24 -9.06 -18.74
CA SER A 83 4.96 -9.89 -19.93
C SER A 83 6.14 -10.77 -20.34
N ALA A 84 7.36 -10.40 -19.97
CA ALA A 84 8.56 -11.18 -20.29
C ALA A 84 8.79 -12.35 -19.31
N LEU A 85 7.93 -12.51 -18.30
CA LEU A 85 8.14 -13.44 -17.20
C LEU A 85 6.93 -14.36 -17.05
N SER A 86 7.18 -15.67 -16.97
CA SER A 86 6.12 -16.68 -16.78
C SER A 86 5.44 -16.59 -15.43
N THR A 87 6.13 -16.07 -14.42
CA THR A 87 5.60 -15.92 -13.07
C THR A 87 6.19 -14.68 -12.39
N ARG A 88 5.32 -13.89 -11.79
CA ARG A 88 5.66 -12.68 -11.08
C ARG A 88 4.74 -12.56 -9.86
N PHE A 89 5.35 -12.40 -8.68
CA PHE A 89 4.67 -12.17 -7.41
C PHE A 89 4.91 -10.74 -6.97
N TYR A 90 3.94 -10.18 -6.24
CA TYR A 90 3.96 -8.79 -5.81
C TYR A 90 3.65 -8.71 -4.31
N ARG A 91 4.35 -7.83 -3.60
CA ARG A 91 4.01 -7.42 -2.24
C ARG A 91 4.29 -5.93 -2.08
N ALA A 92 3.66 -5.31 -1.08
CA ALA A 92 3.93 -3.94 -0.71
C ALA A 92 4.18 -3.86 0.78
N TYR A 93 5.10 -2.99 1.20
CA TYR A 93 5.34 -2.68 2.61
C TYR A 93 5.46 -1.18 2.82
N LEU A 94 5.09 -0.73 4.01
CA LEU A 94 5.21 0.66 4.44
C LEU A 94 6.67 1.01 4.70
N GLN A 95 7.14 2.15 4.18
CA GLN A 95 8.50 2.66 4.41
C GLN A 95 8.63 3.40 5.75
#